data_AF-F9Z3P3-F1
#
_entry.id   AF-F9Z3P3-F1
#
_cell.length_a   1.000
_cell.length_b   1.000
_cell.length_c   1.000
_cell.angle_alpha   90.00
_cell.angle_beta   90.00
_cell.angle_gamma   90.00
#
_symmetry.space_group_name_H-M   'P 1'
#
loop_
_entity.id
_entity.type
_entity.pdbx_description
1 polymer ?
#
loop_
_entity_poly.entity_id
_entity_poly.type
_entity_poly.pdbx_seq_one_letter_code
_entity_poly.pdbx_strand_id
1 'polypeptide(L)'
;MKNFTLIACLTLGLISCSNTGYEKKIPGSWCEPIPGRAQDVQGIKFQKDGKASSINMATLQYKSWKINGKTLILEGESTGNRQTLHFSDTLNIIQLDKDQLILKKGVGYQIHYKRYN
;
A
#
# COMPACT_ATOMS: atom_id res chain seq x y z
N MET A 1 4.94 -3.27 -57.87
CA MET A 1 5.35 -2.03 -57.17
C MET A 1 4.11 -1.31 -56.65
N LYS A 2 3.85 -1.40 -55.34
CA LYS A 2 3.31 -0.32 -54.48
C LYS A 2 2.84 -0.94 -53.16
N ASN A 3 3.60 -0.60 -52.14
CA ASN A 3 3.41 -0.93 -50.74
C ASN A 3 2.44 0.11 -50.18
N PHE A 4 1.45 -0.27 -49.36
CA PHE A 4 0.88 0.65 -48.36
C PHE A 4 0.26 -0.18 -47.22
N THR A 5 1.09 -0.45 -46.22
CA THR A 5 0.66 -0.90 -44.90
C THR A 5 0.18 0.32 -44.12
N LEU A 6 -1.03 0.29 -43.58
CA LEU A 6 -1.55 1.30 -42.64
C LEU A 6 -1.79 0.63 -41.29
N ILE A 7 -0.85 0.83 -40.37
CA ILE A 7 -0.97 0.48 -38.95
C ILE A 7 -1.49 1.73 -38.24
N ALA A 8 -2.74 1.71 -37.79
CA ALA A 8 -3.29 2.69 -36.87
C ALA A 8 -3.13 2.15 -35.44
N CYS A 9 -2.01 2.52 -34.79
CA CYS A 9 -1.76 2.21 -33.38
C CYS A 9 -2.42 3.29 -32.52
N LEU A 10 -3.65 3.07 -32.09
CA LEU A 10 -4.37 3.95 -31.16
C LEU A 10 -3.97 3.57 -29.73
N THR A 11 -2.91 4.19 -29.20
CA THR A 11 -2.55 4.05 -27.79
C THR A 11 -3.01 5.28 -27.01
N LEU A 12 -4.14 5.14 -26.32
CA LEU A 12 -4.59 6.07 -25.28
C LEU A 12 -3.77 5.83 -24.01
N GLY A 13 -2.61 6.44 -23.92
CA GLY A 13 -1.81 6.49 -22.69
C GLY A 13 -2.26 7.62 -21.79
N LEU A 14 -3.18 7.35 -20.84
CA LEU A 14 -3.39 8.26 -19.70
C LEU A 14 -2.33 7.99 -18.64
N ILE A 15 -1.13 8.54 -18.83
CA ILE A 15 -0.09 8.57 -17.79
C ILE A 15 -0.43 9.73 -16.84
N SER A 16 -1.31 9.48 -15.86
CA SER A 16 -1.41 10.37 -14.71
C SER A 16 -0.31 10.03 -13.70
N CYS A 17 0.92 10.44 -14.00
CA CYS A 17 1.99 10.44 -13.02
C CYS A 17 1.77 11.59 -12.04
N SER A 18 0.89 11.37 -11.07
CA SER A 18 0.79 12.25 -9.89
C SER A 18 2.03 12.03 -9.02
N ASN A 19 3.07 12.83 -9.29
CA ASN A 19 4.38 12.74 -8.66
C ASN A 19 4.35 13.33 -7.24
N THR A 20 3.65 12.66 -6.31
CA THR A 20 3.54 13.08 -4.91
C THR A 20 4.82 12.85 -4.10
N GLY A 21 5.78 12.09 -4.65
CA GLY A 21 6.99 11.66 -3.97
C GLY A 21 6.75 10.64 -2.85
N TYR A 22 5.50 10.21 -2.63
CA TYR A 22 5.15 9.24 -1.58
C TYR A 22 5.82 7.89 -1.78
N GLU A 23 5.96 7.41 -3.01
CA GLU A 23 6.69 6.16 -3.33
C GLU A 23 8.13 6.16 -2.81
N LYS A 24 8.79 7.31 -2.77
CA LYS A 24 10.15 7.44 -2.25
C LYS A 24 10.19 7.53 -0.72
N LYS A 25 9.11 7.97 -0.08
CA LYS A 25 9.03 8.24 1.37
C LYS A 25 8.43 7.09 2.18
N ILE A 26 7.52 6.32 1.57
CA ILE A 26 6.81 5.24 2.26
C ILE A 26 7.66 4.02 2.63
N PRO A 27 8.74 3.64 1.90
CA PRO A 27 9.53 2.47 2.27
C PRO A 27 10.05 2.55 3.71
N GLY A 28 10.00 1.42 4.42
CA GLY A 28 10.32 1.31 5.84
C GLY A 28 9.26 0.54 6.61
N SER A 29 9.50 0.36 7.91
CA SER A 29 8.56 -0.30 8.82
C SER A 29 7.69 0.73 9.54
N TRP A 30 6.41 0.44 9.65
CA TRP A 30 5.39 1.32 10.21
C TRP A 30 4.54 0.53 11.18
N CYS A 31 4.48 0.98 12.42
CA CYS A 31 3.91 0.23 13.52
C CYS A 31 2.97 1.06 14.38
N GLU A 32 1.97 0.38 14.94
CA GLU A 32 1.06 0.87 15.97
C GLU A 32 1.11 -0.10 17.17
N PRO A 33 0.76 0.35 18.39
CA PRO A 33 0.63 -0.56 19.53
C PRO A 33 -0.43 -1.62 19.28
N ILE A 34 -0.21 -2.85 19.75
CA ILE A 34 -1.24 -3.88 19.73
C ILE A 34 -2.35 -3.48 20.72
N PRO A 35 -3.63 -3.46 20.31
CA PRO A 35 -4.73 -3.16 21.23
C PRO A 35 -4.71 -4.07 22.46
N GLY A 36 -4.70 -3.48 23.66
CA GLY A 36 -4.60 -4.21 24.93
C GLY A 36 -3.20 -4.70 25.31
N ARG A 37 -2.18 -4.50 24.46
CA ARG A 37 -0.76 -4.87 24.71
C ARG A 37 0.17 -3.74 24.27
N ALA A 38 0.17 -2.64 25.02
CA ALA A 38 0.88 -1.41 24.63
C ALA A 38 2.42 -1.55 24.49
N GLN A 39 3.01 -2.60 25.09
CA GLN A 39 4.46 -2.88 24.98
C GLN A 39 4.83 -3.59 23.66
N ASP A 40 3.84 -4.16 22.97
CA ASP A 40 4.02 -4.85 21.71
C ASP A 40 3.46 -4.00 20.56
N VAL A 41 4.04 -4.15 19.38
CA VAL A 41 3.61 -3.43 18.18
C VAL A 41 3.21 -4.37 17.06
N GLN A 42 2.32 -3.90 16.20
CA GLN A 42 1.95 -4.54 14.94
C GLN A 42 2.05 -3.53 13.80
N GLY A 43 2.13 -3.99 12.55
CA GLY A 43 2.09 -3.08 11.41
C GLY A 43 2.59 -3.65 10.10
N ILE A 44 3.20 -2.80 9.28
CA ILE A 44 3.53 -3.09 7.88
C ILE A 44 4.94 -2.63 7.56
N LYS A 45 5.70 -3.48 6.88
CA LYS A 45 6.96 -3.10 6.24
C LYS A 45 6.74 -2.94 4.74
N PHE A 46 7.04 -1.75 4.22
CA PHE A 46 7.04 -1.47 2.78
C PHE A 46 8.47 -1.54 2.25
N GLN A 47 8.70 -2.39 1.25
CA GLN A 47 9.99 -2.55 0.59
C GLN A 47 10.03 -1.72 -0.71
N LYS A 48 11.21 -1.24 -1.10
CA LYS A 48 11.40 -0.36 -2.28
C LYS A 48 10.95 -1.01 -3.61
N ASP A 49 10.89 -2.33 -3.67
CA ASP A 49 10.48 -3.10 -4.86
C ASP A 49 8.97 -3.34 -4.94
N GLY A 50 8.16 -2.65 -4.11
CA GLY A 50 6.70 -2.80 -4.10
C GLY A 50 6.20 -3.99 -3.29
N LYS A 51 7.08 -4.74 -2.61
CA LYS A 51 6.66 -5.77 -1.66
C LYS A 51 6.27 -5.18 -0.32
N ALA A 52 5.28 -5.78 0.32
CA ALA A 52 4.88 -5.47 1.69
C ALA A 52 4.93 -6.75 2.54
N SER A 53 5.16 -6.61 3.84
CA SER A 53 5.06 -7.72 4.78
C SER A 53 4.49 -7.26 6.12
N SER A 54 3.73 -8.13 6.75
CA SER A 54 3.16 -7.88 8.07
C SER A 54 4.23 -7.92 9.17
N ILE A 55 4.05 -7.08 10.18
CA ILE A 55 4.86 -7.06 11.41
C ILE A 55 3.96 -7.54 12.55
N ASN A 56 4.33 -8.64 13.21
CA ASN A 56 3.66 -9.20 14.38
C ASN A 56 2.15 -9.47 14.21
N MET A 57 1.70 -9.80 12.99
CA MET A 57 0.32 -10.21 12.72
C MET A 57 0.30 -11.63 12.16
N ALA A 58 -0.49 -12.50 12.77
CA ALA A 58 -0.64 -13.89 12.32
C ALA A 58 -1.68 -14.04 11.20
N THR A 59 -2.82 -13.35 11.34
CA THR A 59 -3.98 -13.51 10.46
C THR A 59 -3.89 -12.65 9.20
N LEU A 60 -3.39 -11.41 9.31
CA LEU A 60 -3.29 -10.48 8.19
C LEU A 60 -1.88 -10.50 7.62
N GLN A 61 -1.74 -10.92 6.36
CA GLN A 61 -0.46 -11.03 5.64
C GLN A 61 -0.43 -10.11 4.42
N TYR A 62 0.22 -8.95 4.55
CA TYR A 62 0.46 -8.06 3.42
C TYR A 62 1.49 -8.68 2.45
N LYS A 63 1.34 -8.41 1.15
CA LYS A 63 2.20 -8.94 0.08
C LYS A 63 2.76 -7.87 -0.84
N SER A 64 1.94 -6.91 -1.25
CA SER A 64 2.35 -5.87 -2.18
C SER A 64 1.79 -4.51 -1.79
N TRP A 65 2.42 -3.46 -2.29
CA TRP A 65 1.91 -2.10 -2.20
C TRP A 65 2.19 -1.32 -3.48
N LYS A 66 1.32 -0.35 -3.77
CA LYS A 66 1.50 0.62 -4.85
C LYS A 66 0.90 1.96 -4.47
N ILE A 67 1.53 3.05 -4.89
CA ILE A 67 0.96 4.39 -4.75
C ILE A 67 0.31 4.79 -6.07
N ASN A 68 -0.84 5.45 -5.98
CA ASN A 68 -1.45 6.14 -7.11
C ASN A 68 -1.89 7.54 -6.65
N GLY A 69 -1.00 8.52 -6.85
CA GLY A 69 -1.20 9.87 -6.35
C GLY A 69 -1.25 9.94 -4.83
N LYS A 70 -2.44 10.19 -4.28
CA LYS A 70 -2.68 10.25 -2.83
C LYS A 70 -3.27 8.94 -2.26
N THR A 71 -3.37 7.89 -3.06
CA THR A 71 -3.84 6.59 -2.58
C THR A 71 -2.69 5.60 -2.46
N LEU A 72 -2.82 4.71 -1.48
CA LEU A 72 -2.03 3.51 -1.28
C LEU A 72 -2.92 2.30 -1.56
N ILE A 73 -2.54 1.48 -2.52
CA ILE A 73 -3.16 0.18 -2.78
C ILE A 73 -2.33 -0.86 -2.04
N LEU A 74 -2.98 -1.66 -1.20
CA LEU A 74 -2.39 -2.72 -0.40
C LEU A 74 -3.04 -4.04 -0.76
N GLU A 75 -2.22 -5.03 -1.10
CA GLU A 75 -2.71 -6.38 -1.37
C GLU A 75 -2.13 -7.37 -0.38
N GLY A 76 -2.89 -8.41 -0.11
CA GLY A 76 -2.49 -9.44 0.82
C GLY A 76 -3.55 -10.51 1.00
N GLU A 77 -3.39 -11.25 2.09
CA GLU A 77 -4.27 -12.33 2.49
C GLU A 77 -4.68 -12.17 3.95
N SER A 78 -5.92 -12.52 4.25
CA SER A 78 -6.41 -12.72 5.60
C SER A 78 -6.66 -14.21 5.81
N THR A 79 -5.95 -14.81 6.76
CA THR A 79 -6.12 -16.21 7.16
C THR A 79 -6.74 -16.28 8.55
N GLY A 80 -7.90 -16.92 8.65
CA GLY A 80 -8.64 -17.12 9.89
C GLY A 80 -9.71 -18.19 9.71
N ASN A 81 -10.12 -18.87 10.78
CA ASN A 81 -11.15 -19.92 10.72
C ASN A 81 -10.90 -20.98 9.62
N ARG A 82 -9.63 -21.35 9.40
CA ARG A 82 -9.18 -22.29 8.35
C ARG A 82 -9.48 -21.85 6.91
N GLN A 83 -9.71 -20.56 6.70
CA GLN A 83 -9.92 -19.96 5.39
C GLN A 83 -8.86 -18.91 5.13
N THR A 84 -8.47 -18.76 3.87
CA THR A 84 -7.59 -17.70 3.39
C THR A 84 -8.34 -16.91 2.32
N LEU A 85 -8.45 -15.60 2.53
CA LEU A 85 -9.10 -14.68 1.62
C LEU A 85 -8.09 -13.65 1.12
N HIS A 86 -7.98 -13.50 -0.20
CA HIS A 86 -7.19 -12.44 -0.80
C HIS A 86 -7.94 -11.11 -0.72
N PHE A 87 -7.21 -10.02 -0.52
CA PHE A 87 -7.77 -8.67 -0.54
C PHE A 87 -6.90 -7.70 -1.34
N SER A 88 -7.54 -6.62 -1.80
CA SER A 88 -6.91 -5.43 -2.37
C SER A 88 -7.63 -4.21 -1.81
N ASP A 89 -6.98 -3.52 -0.88
CA ASP A 89 -7.52 -2.34 -0.21
C ASP A 89 -6.94 -1.07 -0.83
N THR A 90 -7.80 -0.09 -1.12
CA THR A 90 -7.36 1.27 -1.49
C THR A 90 -7.55 2.23 -0.32
N LEU A 91 -6.46 2.82 0.15
CA LEU A 91 -6.40 3.72 1.29
C LEU A 91 -5.98 5.11 0.85
N ASN A 92 -6.57 6.15 1.44
CA ASN A 92 -6.09 7.51 1.24
C ASN A 92 -4.94 7.80 2.20
N ILE A 93 -3.86 8.39 1.68
CA ILE A 93 -2.75 8.90 2.48
C ILE A 93 -3.14 10.28 2.97
N ILE A 94 -3.41 10.38 4.27
CA ILE A 94 -3.73 11.64 4.94
C ILE A 94 -2.44 12.37 5.31
N GLN A 95 -1.44 11.63 5.81
CA GLN A 95 -0.13 12.15 6.17
C GLN A 95 0.94 11.10 5.90
N LEU A 96 2.08 11.55 5.36
CA LEU A 96 3.28 10.74 5.19
C LEU A 96 4.51 11.62 5.32
N ASP A 97 5.23 11.46 6.43
CA ASP A 97 6.49 12.13 6.71
C ASP A 97 7.56 11.15 7.23
N LYS A 98 8.61 11.67 7.86
CA LYS A 98 9.71 10.85 8.37
C LYS A 98 9.28 9.95 9.55
N ASP A 99 8.30 10.36 10.35
CA ASP A 99 7.96 9.72 11.61
C ASP A 99 6.53 9.17 11.62
N GLN A 100 5.63 9.70 10.79
CA GLN A 100 4.20 9.36 10.79
C GLN A 100 3.65 8.95 9.42
N LEU A 101 2.74 7.99 9.45
CA LEU A 101 1.94 7.53 8.32
C LEU A 101 0.49 7.38 8.78
N ILE A 102 -0.38 8.24 8.27
CA ILE A 102 -1.82 8.22 8.57
C ILE A 102 -2.58 7.81 7.31
N LEU A 103 -3.29 6.69 7.41
CA LEU A 103 -4.07 6.12 6.31
C LEU A 103 -5.56 6.18 6.64
N LYS A 104 -6.41 6.41 5.64
CA LYS A 104 -7.88 6.41 5.79
C LYS A 104 -8.54 5.39 4.84
N LYS A 105 -9.43 4.56 5.38
CA LYS A 105 -10.31 3.65 4.62
C LYS A 105 -11.77 4.07 4.78
N GLY A 106 -12.47 4.29 3.66
CA GLY A 106 -13.89 4.66 3.68
C GLY A 106 -14.18 5.94 4.48
N VAL A 107 -15.37 6.02 5.09
CA VAL A 107 -15.91 7.26 5.69
C VAL A 107 -15.43 7.51 7.13
N GLY A 108 -14.86 6.53 7.84
CA GLY A 108 -14.58 6.70 9.27
C GLY A 108 -13.37 5.95 9.84
N TYR A 109 -12.69 5.11 9.07
CA TYR A 109 -11.57 4.32 9.60
C TYR A 109 -10.24 5.00 9.26
N GLN A 110 -9.44 5.30 10.29
CA GLN A 110 -8.08 5.78 10.15
C GLN A 110 -7.11 4.88 10.92
N ILE A 111 -5.92 4.71 10.35
CA ILE A 111 -4.81 3.97 10.98
C ILE A 111 -3.66 4.95 11.15
N HIS A 112 -3.09 4.97 12.34
CA HIS A 112 -2.02 5.89 12.74
C HIS A 112 -0.77 5.09 13.04
N TYR A 113 0.15 5.06 12.09
CA TYR A 113 1.43 4.39 12.27
C TYR A 113 2.54 5.38 12.62
N LYS A 114 3.45 4.92 13.46
CA LYS A 114 4.77 5.54 13.67
C LYS A 114 5.84 4.74 12.95
N ARG A 115 6.88 5.43 12.49
CA ARG A 115 8.02 4.73 11.90
C ARG A 115 8.71 3.87 12.95
N TYR A 116 9.04 2.65 12.55
CA TYR A 116 9.69 1.64 13.37
C TYR A 116 11.06 1.34 12.76
N ASN A 117 12.11 1.46 13.57
CA ASN A 117 13.50 1.25 13.14
C ASN A 117 13.89 -0.21 13.25
#